data_AF-A0A968S3V9-F1
#
_entry.id   AF-A0A968S3V9-F1
#
_cell.length_a   1.000
_cell.length_b   1.000
_cell.length_c   1.000
_cell.angle_alpha   90.00
_cell.angle_beta   90.00
_cell.angle_gamma   90.00
#
_symmetry.space_group_name_H-M   'P 1'
#
loop_
_entity.id
_entity.type
_entity.pdbx_description
1 polymer ?
#
loop_
_entity_poly.entity_id
_entity_poly.type
_entity_poly.pdbx_seq_one_letter_code
_entity_poly.pdbx_strand_id
1 'polypeptide(L)'
;MQEFLVKSSGRKGFVFKKIGSTLDALATYQSFTRPIFIISPPRSGSTLLFECLSRAKNIYYLQYEADRIWWNIFPYRNMKEPSDYIDLKEIDAEKLKKLRKRTYQEATKYFRDKLAGKAKFTYKLGIERIRYLDKTIANCFHLDVIDRAFPGAQYLFLVRDPRANISSMMDGWGKAEFSKPQLNQIISKCEQKTVEVWTYPAPSGWQNILHYSLAQICAWSWQQHIEFALAFLGPALSTHSSSKVRRFS
;
A
#
# COMPACT_ATOMS: atom_id res chain seq x y z
N MET A 1 -64.29 -4.64 23.81
CA MET A 1 -63.60 -3.49 23.20
C MET A 1 -62.16 -3.52 23.69
N GLN A 2 -61.22 -3.74 22.77
CA GLN A 2 -59.80 -4.01 23.02
C GLN A 2 -59.04 -2.76 23.45
N GLU A 3 -58.20 -2.90 24.48
CA GLU A 3 -57.07 -2.03 24.77
C GLU A 3 -55.95 -2.25 23.73
N PHE A 4 -55.39 -1.17 23.18
CA PHE A 4 -54.17 -1.22 22.37
C PHE A 4 -53.04 -0.44 23.07
N LEU A 5 -52.12 -1.22 23.64
CA LEU A 5 -50.77 -0.82 24.02
C LEU A 5 -49.94 -0.57 22.74
N VAL A 6 -49.42 0.65 22.55
CA VAL A 6 -48.37 0.93 21.55
C VAL A 6 -47.05 1.18 22.26
N LYS A 7 -46.16 0.18 22.21
CA LYS A 7 -44.74 0.29 22.57
C LYS A 7 -44.02 1.15 21.54
N SER A 8 -43.46 2.28 21.96
CA SER A 8 -42.50 3.07 21.18
C SER A 8 -41.07 2.57 21.43
N SER A 9 -40.62 1.61 20.63
CA SER A 9 -39.21 1.22 20.48
C SER A 9 -38.72 1.59 19.08
N GLY A 10 -37.82 2.58 18.97
CA GLY A 10 -37.14 2.82 17.69
C GLY A 10 -36.67 4.24 17.39
N ARG A 11 -35.85 4.86 18.25
CA ARG A 11 -35.14 6.12 17.88
C ARG A 11 -33.67 6.21 18.34
N LYS A 12 -33.00 5.09 18.62
CA LYS A 12 -31.57 5.09 18.98
C LYS A 12 -30.60 4.76 17.84
N GLY A 13 -31.08 4.30 16.68
CA GLY A 13 -30.21 3.87 15.56
C GLY A 13 -29.85 4.94 14.51
N PHE A 14 -30.68 5.98 14.33
CA PHE A 14 -30.55 6.91 13.21
C PHE A 14 -29.64 8.12 13.52
N VAL A 15 -29.58 8.55 14.78
CA VAL A 15 -28.80 9.72 15.21
C VAL A 15 -27.28 9.44 15.22
N PHE A 16 -26.87 8.21 15.53
CA PHE A 16 -25.45 7.83 15.53
C PHE A 16 -24.82 7.80 14.13
N LYS A 17 -25.59 7.43 13.10
CA LYS A 17 -25.11 7.36 11.72
C LYS A 17 -24.84 8.75 11.14
N LYS A 18 -25.70 9.73 11.47
CA LYS A 18 -25.60 11.12 10.99
C LYS A 18 -24.47 11.90 11.69
N ILE A 19 -24.22 11.65 12.97
CA ILE A 19 -23.06 12.23 13.68
C ILE A 19 -21.74 11.62 13.17
N GLY A 20 -21.71 10.32 12.86
CA GLY A 20 -20.55 9.67 12.26
C GLY A 20 -20.16 10.26 10.90
N SER A 21 -21.12 10.54 10.02
CA SER A 21 -20.85 11.18 8.72
C SER A 21 -20.35 12.63 8.84
N THR A 22 -20.85 13.39 9.82
CA THR A 22 -20.41 14.78 10.04
C THR A 22 -19.02 14.86 10.67
N LEU A 23 -18.71 13.94 11.60
CA LEU A 23 -17.37 13.83 12.18
C LEU A 23 -16.34 13.30 11.16
N ASP A 24 -16.75 12.45 10.21
CA ASP A 24 -15.91 12.01 9.09
C ASP A 24 -15.64 13.12 8.05
N ALA A 25 -16.49 14.16 8.02
CA ALA A 25 -16.24 15.38 7.25
C ALA A 25 -15.24 16.30 7.97
N LEU A 26 -15.25 16.32 9.31
CA LEU A 26 -14.31 17.07 10.17
C LEU A 26 -12.99 16.34 10.45
N ALA A 27 -12.95 15.01 10.31
CA ALA A 27 -11.77 14.19 10.53
C ALA A 27 -10.76 14.47 9.42
N THR A 28 -9.79 15.32 9.74
CA THR A 28 -8.90 15.89 8.73
C THR A 28 -7.96 14.85 8.14
N TYR A 29 -7.65 13.71 8.80
CA TYR A 29 -6.70 12.66 8.35
C TYR A 29 -5.48 13.20 7.56
N GLN A 30 -5.12 14.44 7.88
CA GLN A 30 -4.10 15.27 7.24
C GLN A 30 -2.83 15.30 8.08
N SER A 31 -2.72 14.31 8.96
CA SER A 31 -1.82 14.33 10.10
C SER A 31 -0.58 13.47 9.84
N PHE A 32 -0.30 13.17 8.58
CA PHE A 32 0.93 12.49 8.19
C PHE A 32 2.06 13.51 8.09
N THR A 33 3.09 13.32 8.90
CA THR A 33 4.29 14.15 8.90
C THR A 33 5.44 13.37 8.31
N ARG A 34 5.87 13.74 7.10
CA ARG A 34 7.00 13.11 6.37
C ARG A 34 6.96 11.58 6.42
N PRO A 35 5.85 10.96 5.96
CA PRO A 35 5.73 9.51 5.96
C PRO A 35 6.81 8.89 5.09
N ILE A 36 7.28 7.70 5.44
CA ILE A 36 8.37 6.99 4.78
C ILE A 36 7.80 5.77 4.09
N PHE A 37 8.05 5.65 2.79
CA PHE A 37 7.69 4.48 1.98
C PHE A 37 8.97 3.79 1.53
N ILE A 38 9.17 2.55 1.97
CA ILE A 38 10.22 1.69 1.44
C ILE A 38 9.72 1.09 0.14
N ILE A 39 10.44 1.33 -0.95
CA ILE A 39 10.12 0.82 -2.29
C ILE A 39 11.30 -0.03 -2.78
N SER A 40 10.99 -1.20 -3.32
CA SER A 40 11.99 -2.18 -3.72
C SER A 40 11.35 -3.30 -4.52
N PRO A 41 12.09 -3.99 -5.40
CA PRO A 41 11.69 -5.31 -5.87
C PRO A 41 11.45 -6.28 -4.71
N PRO A 42 10.62 -7.32 -4.88
CA PRO A 42 10.49 -8.39 -3.91
C PRO A 42 11.86 -8.99 -3.59
N ARG A 43 12.06 -9.48 -2.36
CA ARG A 43 13.30 -10.18 -1.96
C ARG A 43 14.58 -9.31 -1.97
N SER A 44 14.44 -7.99 -1.92
CA SER A 44 15.56 -7.04 -1.82
C SER A 44 16.11 -6.83 -0.40
N GLY A 45 15.52 -7.46 0.63
CA GLY A 45 15.87 -7.21 2.03
C GLY A 45 15.08 -6.07 2.69
N SER A 46 13.98 -5.63 2.07
CA SER A 46 13.13 -4.54 2.59
C SER A 46 12.48 -4.84 3.94
N THR A 47 12.21 -6.12 4.26
CA THR A 47 11.73 -6.52 5.59
C THR A 47 12.76 -6.22 6.69
N LEU A 48 14.03 -6.55 6.47
CA LEU A 48 15.10 -6.24 7.43
C LEU A 48 15.21 -4.73 7.64
N LEU A 49 15.23 -3.95 6.56
CA LEU A 49 15.26 -2.49 6.63
C LEU A 49 14.06 -1.93 7.39
N PHE A 50 12.85 -2.44 7.11
CA PHE A 50 11.64 -2.05 7.81
C PHE A 50 11.72 -2.33 9.32
N GLU A 51 12.21 -3.51 9.71
CA GLU A 51 12.40 -3.88 11.12
C GLU A 51 13.44 -3.02 11.82
N CYS A 52 14.49 -2.58 11.13
CA CYS A 52 15.45 -1.63 11.69
C CYS A 52 14.80 -0.26 11.93
N LEU A 53 14.07 0.27 10.94
CA LEU A 53 13.46 1.60 11.01
C LEU A 53 12.27 1.66 11.97
N SER A 54 11.52 0.58 12.11
CA SER A 54 10.35 0.51 13.01
C SER A 54 10.71 0.59 14.49
N ARG A 55 11.99 0.36 14.85
CA ARG A 55 12.51 0.54 16.22
C ARG A 55 12.75 2.00 16.59
N ALA A 56 12.73 2.92 15.63
CA ALA A 56 12.89 4.34 15.91
C ALA A 56 11.69 4.89 16.70
N LYS A 57 11.95 5.86 17.59
CA LYS A 57 10.88 6.50 18.37
C LYS A 57 9.90 7.24 17.45
N ASN A 58 8.62 7.23 17.83
CA ASN A 58 7.54 7.97 17.16
C ASN A 58 7.31 7.56 15.68
N ILE A 59 7.63 6.33 15.31
CA ILE A 59 7.25 5.73 14.03
C ILE A 59 5.98 4.89 14.20
N TYR A 60 5.02 5.08 13.30
CA TYR A 60 3.76 4.34 13.24
C TYR A 60 3.76 3.49 11.98
N TYR A 61 3.31 2.25 12.07
CA TYR A 61 3.38 1.31 10.95
C TYR A 61 2.31 0.23 11.08
N LEU A 62 2.03 -0.46 9.96
CA LEU A 62 1.24 -1.68 9.97
C LEU A 62 2.14 -2.88 10.24
N GLN A 63 1.66 -3.85 11.02
CA GLN A 63 2.39 -5.10 11.29
C GLN A 63 2.44 -6.06 10.07
N TYR A 64 1.76 -5.69 8.99
CA TYR A 64 1.61 -6.46 7.76
C TYR A 64 1.65 -5.51 6.56
N GLU A 65 1.86 -6.04 5.35
CA GLU A 65 1.86 -5.21 4.13
C GLU A 65 0.48 -4.59 3.87
N ALA A 66 0.45 -3.36 3.33
CA ALA A 66 -0.78 -2.59 3.18
C ALA A 66 -1.71 -3.10 2.05
N ASP A 67 -1.42 -4.24 1.42
CA ASP A 67 -2.18 -4.88 0.33
C ASP A 67 -3.69 -4.84 0.56
N ARG A 68 -4.16 -5.19 1.77
CA ARG A 68 -5.61 -5.20 2.09
C ARG A 68 -6.24 -3.82 2.02
N ILE A 69 -5.52 -2.75 2.36
CA ILE A 69 -6.02 -1.38 2.23
C ILE A 69 -6.19 -1.05 0.76
N TRP A 70 -5.18 -1.35 -0.06
CA TRP A 70 -5.20 -1.15 -1.51
C TRP A 70 -6.35 -1.91 -2.17
N TRP A 71 -6.49 -3.21 -1.91
CA TRP A 71 -7.54 -4.06 -2.50
C TRP A 71 -8.96 -3.64 -2.13
N ASN A 72 -9.16 -3.01 -0.97
CA ASN A 72 -10.47 -2.50 -0.55
C ASN A 72 -10.85 -1.16 -1.21
N ILE A 73 -9.89 -0.48 -1.83
CA ILE A 73 -10.09 0.83 -2.48
C ILE A 73 -10.02 0.67 -4.00
N PHE A 74 -9.11 -0.18 -4.48
CA PHE A 74 -8.86 -0.50 -5.89
C PHE A 74 -8.98 -2.03 -6.07
N PRO A 75 -10.20 -2.57 -6.20
CA PRO A 75 -10.43 -4.01 -6.20
C PRO A 75 -10.07 -4.67 -7.54
N TYR A 76 -8.97 -5.43 -7.51
CA TYR A 76 -8.36 -6.15 -8.64
C TYR A 76 -9.35 -7.08 -9.34
N ARG A 77 -10.18 -7.77 -8.56
CA ARG A 77 -11.14 -8.77 -9.07
C ARG A 77 -12.21 -8.18 -9.97
N ASN A 78 -12.42 -6.86 -9.91
CA ASN A 78 -13.44 -6.18 -10.71
C ASN A 78 -12.85 -5.58 -11.99
N MET A 79 -11.52 -5.67 -12.17
CA MET A 79 -10.84 -5.17 -13.36
C MET A 79 -10.91 -6.21 -14.48
N LYS A 80 -11.09 -5.74 -15.71
CA LYS A 80 -11.01 -6.59 -16.91
C LYS A 80 -9.63 -7.23 -17.04
N GLU A 81 -8.59 -6.48 -16.68
CA GLU A 81 -7.19 -6.92 -16.63
C GLU A 81 -6.63 -6.64 -15.23
N PRO A 82 -6.71 -7.61 -14.29
CA PRO A 82 -6.25 -7.39 -12.92
C PRO A 82 -4.76 -7.10 -12.84
N SER A 83 -4.38 -6.05 -12.10
CA SER A 83 -3.00 -5.64 -11.90
C SER A 83 -2.84 -4.85 -10.60
N ASP A 84 -1.62 -4.88 -10.03
CA ASP A 84 -1.19 -4.00 -8.95
C ASP A 84 -0.89 -2.57 -9.40
N TYR A 85 -0.85 -2.28 -10.70
CA TYR A 85 -0.75 -0.91 -11.18
C TYR A 85 -2.10 -0.17 -11.07
N ILE A 86 -2.05 1.07 -10.59
CA ILE A 86 -3.21 1.96 -10.49
C ILE A 86 -3.00 3.16 -11.42
N ASP A 87 -3.84 3.29 -12.44
CA ASP A 87 -3.82 4.46 -13.32
C ASP A 87 -4.33 5.71 -12.59
N LEU A 88 -3.69 6.85 -12.85
CA LEU A 88 -4.08 8.16 -12.30
C LEU A 88 -5.54 8.54 -12.58
N LYS A 89 -6.13 8.03 -13.67
CA LYS A 89 -7.55 8.22 -14.02
C LYS A 89 -8.51 7.54 -13.06
N GLU A 90 -8.04 6.51 -12.35
CA GLU A 90 -8.84 5.82 -11.34
C GLU A 90 -8.86 6.56 -10.00
N ILE A 91 -8.04 7.60 -9.85
CA ILE A 91 -7.92 8.35 -8.60
C ILE A 91 -8.95 9.46 -8.56
N ASP A 92 -9.69 9.50 -7.45
CA ASP A 92 -10.55 10.63 -7.07
C ASP A 92 -10.28 11.05 -5.62
N ALA A 93 -10.80 12.22 -5.25
CA ALA A 93 -10.59 12.78 -3.90
C ALA A 93 -11.14 11.89 -2.78
N GLU A 94 -12.23 11.16 -3.03
CA GLU A 94 -12.85 10.27 -2.05
C GLU A 94 -11.98 9.02 -1.81
N LYS A 95 -11.40 8.43 -2.85
CA LYS A 95 -10.45 7.32 -2.74
C LYS A 95 -9.19 7.74 -2.00
N LEU A 96 -8.63 8.91 -2.31
CA LEU A 96 -7.48 9.44 -1.57
C LEU A 96 -7.80 9.68 -0.09
N LYS A 97 -8.97 10.25 0.21
CA LYS A 97 -9.45 10.44 1.59
C LYS A 97 -9.62 9.11 2.31
N LYS A 98 -10.22 8.11 1.64
CA LYS A 98 -10.41 6.74 2.18
C LYS A 98 -9.07 6.05 2.44
N LEU A 99 -8.10 6.18 1.54
CA LEU A 99 -6.75 5.64 1.69
C LEU A 99 -6.08 6.22 2.94
N ARG A 100 -5.99 7.56 3.03
CA ARG A 100 -5.41 8.24 4.21
C ARG A 100 -6.08 7.84 5.51
N LYS A 101 -7.42 7.81 5.52
CA LYS A 101 -8.21 7.40 6.68
C LYS A 101 -7.89 5.98 7.13
N ARG A 102 -7.90 5.02 6.21
CA ARG A 102 -7.64 3.60 6.52
C ARG A 102 -6.20 3.38 6.96
N THR A 103 -5.23 3.98 6.26
CA THR A 103 -3.82 3.93 6.65
C THR A 103 -3.62 4.48 8.06
N TYR A 104 -4.18 5.64 8.38
CA TYR A 104 -4.08 6.23 9.71
C TYR A 104 -4.68 5.33 10.79
N GLN A 105 -5.90 4.82 10.54
CA GLN A 105 -6.63 3.98 11.49
C GLN A 105 -5.88 2.69 11.83
N GLU A 106 -5.28 2.04 10.83
CA GLU A 106 -4.51 0.80 11.02
C GLU A 106 -3.14 1.08 11.64
N ALA A 107 -2.41 2.09 11.15
CA ALA A 107 -1.08 2.45 11.67
C ALA A 107 -1.10 2.90 13.13
N THR A 108 -2.19 3.53 13.56
CA THR A 108 -2.34 3.99 14.96
C THR A 108 -3.05 2.98 15.85
N LYS A 109 -3.61 1.89 15.31
CA LYS A 109 -4.45 0.95 16.05
C LYS A 109 -3.81 0.48 17.35
N TYR A 110 -2.60 -0.06 17.26
CA TYR A 110 -1.88 -0.60 18.42
C TYR A 110 -1.60 0.45 19.49
N PHE A 111 -1.19 1.66 19.08
CA PHE A 111 -0.91 2.76 20.01
C PHE A 111 -2.19 3.29 20.65
N ARG A 112 -3.19 3.59 19.81
CA ARG A 112 -4.51 4.12 20.22
C ARG A 112 -5.22 3.21 21.19
N ASP A 113 -5.14 1.89 21.02
CA ASP A 113 -5.88 0.94 21.85
C ASP A 113 -5.37 0.92 23.31
N LYS A 114 -4.13 1.39 23.56
CA LYS A 114 -3.55 1.60 24.89
C LYS A 114 -3.91 2.94 25.54
N LEU A 115 -4.53 3.87 24.80
CA LEU A 115 -4.89 5.18 25.30
C LEU A 115 -6.29 5.20 25.92
N ALA A 116 -6.58 6.23 26.72
CA ALA A 116 -7.90 6.52 27.27
C ALA A 116 -8.27 8.01 27.11
N GLY A 117 -9.54 8.32 27.35
CA GLY A 117 -10.05 9.70 27.40
C GLY A 117 -9.77 10.53 26.14
N LYS A 118 -9.39 11.80 26.35
CA LYS A 118 -9.14 12.79 25.29
C LYS A 118 -8.08 12.33 24.28
N ALA A 119 -7.01 11.68 24.74
CA ALA A 119 -5.95 11.19 23.86
C ALA A 119 -6.46 10.11 22.90
N LYS A 120 -7.21 9.11 23.39
CA LYS A 120 -7.82 8.09 22.51
C LYS A 120 -8.75 8.73 21.48
N PHE A 121 -9.47 9.77 21.88
CA PHE A 121 -10.41 10.48 21.02
C PHE A 121 -9.72 11.25 19.89
N THR A 122 -8.62 11.97 20.15
CA THR A 122 -7.87 12.70 19.11
C THR A 122 -7.27 11.76 18.06
N TYR A 123 -6.73 10.61 18.49
CA TYR A 123 -6.32 9.54 17.57
C TYR A 123 -7.51 9.00 16.76
N LYS A 124 -8.66 8.76 17.37
CA LYS A 124 -9.84 8.24 16.65
C LYS A 124 -10.34 9.22 15.56
N LEU A 125 -10.21 10.53 15.80
CA LEU A 125 -10.56 11.56 14.83
C LEU A 125 -9.49 11.81 13.75
N GLY A 126 -8.32 11.18 13.85
CA GLY A 126 -7.23 11.40 12.89
C GLY A 126 -6.54 12.76 13.02
N ILE A 127 -6.62 13.40 14.18
CA ILE A 127 -6.05 14.74 14.42
C ILE A 127 -4.56 14.65 14.80
N GLU A 128 -4.17 13.60 15.51
CA GLU A 128 -2.80 13.46 16.00
C GLU A 128 -1.81 13.26 14.85
N ARG A 129 -0.68 13.96 14.93
CA ARG A 129 0.36 13.88 13.90
C ARG A 129 1.17 12.60 14.07
N ILE A 130 1.35 11.87 12.98
CA ILE A 130 2.11 10.63 12.94
C ILE A 130 3.19 10.67 11.86
N ARG A 131 4.33 10.02 12.12
CA ARG A 131 5.29 9.69 11.08
C ARG A 131 5.09 8.22 10.71
N TYR A 132 4.42 8.02 9.59
CA TYR A 132 4.07 6.69 9.10
C TYR A 132 5.25 6.04 8.38
N LEU A 133 5.46 4.75 8.57
CA LEU A 133 6.42 3.91 7.85
C LEU A 133 5.66 2.78 7.15
N ASP A 134 5.83 2.66 5.84
CA ASP A 134 5.24 1.61 5.01
C ASP A 134 6.32 0.79 4.31
N LYS A 135 6.13 -0.53 4.33
CA LYS A 135 6.82 -1.46 3.44
C LYS A 135 5.77 -2.40 2.86
N THR A 136 5.44 -2.17 1.60
CA THR A 136 4.54 -3.01 0.80
C THR A 136 5.20 -3.13 -0.57
N ILE A 137 5.45 -4.35 -1.05
CA ILE A 137 6.20 -4.54 -2.31
C ILE A 137 5.42 -3.94 -3.49
N ALA A 138 4.08 -4.01 -3.45
CA ALA A 138 3.21 -3.46 -4.48
C ALA A 138 3.29 -1.93 -4.61
N ASN A 139 3.85 -1.21 -3.62
CA ASN A 139 3.95 0.25 -3.68
C ASN A 139 4.77 0.77 -4.86
N CYS A 140 5.68 -0.03 -5.44
CA CYS A 140 6.35 0.32 -6.70
C CYS A 140 5.35 0.65 -7.81
N PHE A 141 4.13 0.09 -7.76
CA PHE A 141 3.08 0.30 -8.77
C PHE A 141 1.98 1.26 -8.30
N HIS A 142 2.12 1.85 -7.11
CA HIS A 142 1.17 2.80 -6.52
C HIS A 142 1.77 4.21 -6.29
N LEU A 143 2.98 4.47 -6.78
CA LEU A 143 3.80 5.63 -6.41
C LEU A 143 3.09 6.97 -6.60
N ASP A 144 2.43 7.18 -7.74
CA ASP A 144 1.71 8.42 -8.02
C ASP A 144 0.48 8.61 -7.10
N VAL A 145 -0.19 7.50 -6.74
CA VAL A 145 -1.30 7.53 -5.77
C VAL A 145 -0.78 7.90 -4.39
N ILE A 146 0.36 7.32 -3.98
CA ILE A 146 1.00 7.59 -2.70
C ILE A 146 1.42 9.06 -2.62
N ASP A 147 2.04 9.61 -3.65
CA ASP A 147 2.51 11.00 -3.67
C ASP A 147 1.33 11.99 -3.50
N ARG A 148 0.22 11.74 -4.20
CA ARG A 148 -1.01 12.52 -4.06
C ARG A 148 -1.69 12.35 -2.70
N ALA A 149 -1.71 11.13 -2.16
CA ALA A 149 -2.38 10.83 -0.89
C ALA A 149 -1.59 11.35 0.33
N PHE A 150 -0.26 11.36 0.22
CA PHE A 150 0.64 11.65 1.32
C PHE A 150 1.67 12.74 0.93
N PRO A 151 1.23 14.00 0.77
CA PRO A 151 2.14 15.09 0.43
C PRO A 151 3.33 15.18 1.40
N GLY A 152 4.54 15.32 0.84
CA GLY A 152 5.78 15.34 1.61
C GLY A 152 6.27 13.96 2.05
N ALA A 153 5.77 12.88 1.44
CA ALA A 153 6.31 11.54 1.59
C ALA A 153 7.81 11.49 1.25
N GLN A 154 8.52 10.60 1.93
CA GLN A 154 9.91 10.28 1.67
C GLN A 154 9.98 8.84 1.16
N TYR A 155 10.79 8.61 0.13
CA TYR A 155 10.93 7.31 -0.50
C TYR A 155 12.32 6.77 -0.23
N LEU A 156 12.40 5.56 0.34
CA LEU A 156 13.63 4.81 0.49
C LEU A 156 13.65 3.72 -0.57
N PHE A 157 14.39 3.97 -1.66
CA PHE A 157 14.54 3.01 -2.75
C PHE A 157 15.68 2.03 -2.46
N LEU A 158 15.33 0.79 -2.14
CA LEU A 158 16.29 -0.26 -1.83
C LEU A 158 16.60 -1.07 -3.10
N VAL A 159 17.90 -1.13 -3.43
CA VAL A 159 18.43 -1.86 -4.58
C VAL A 159 19.36 -2.97 -4.09
N ARG A 160 19.28 -4.13 -4.73
CA ARG A 160 20.13 -5.31 -4.52
C ARG A 160 20.71 -5.76 -5.86
N ASP A 161 21.85 -6.45 -5.86
CA ASP A 161 22.39 -7.08 -7.07
C ASP A 161 21.29 -7.90 -7.78
N PRO A 162 21.03 -7.64 -9.08
CA PRO A 162 19.92 -8.25 -9.81
C PRO A 162 19.98 -9.77 -9.81
N ARG A 163 21.17 -10.36 -9.96
CA ARG A 163 21.34 -11.82 -10.05
C ARG A 163 20.93 -12.48 -8.74
N ALA A 164 21.44 -11.96 -7.63
CA ALA A 164 21.11 -12.46 -6.29
C ALA A 164 19.64 -12.22 -5.94
N ASN A 165 19.08 -11.08 -6.35
CA ASN A 165 17.68 -10.76 -6.12
C ASN A 165 16.74 -11.69 -6.90
N ILE A 166 16.98 -11.86 -8.20
CA ILE A 166 16.15 -12.70 -9.09
C ILE A 166 16.24 -14.16 -8.66
N SER A 167 17.44 -14.67 -8.33
CA SER A 167 17.59 -16.01 -7.77
C SER A 167 16.74 -16.20 -6.51
N SER A 168 16.77 -15.23 -5.59
CA SER A 168 15.94 -15.28 -4.38
C SER A 168 14.44 -15.15 -4.66
N MET A 169 14.06 -14.46 -5.74
CA MET A 169 12.67 -14.41 -6.21
C MET A 169 12.19 -15.77 -6.70
N MET A 170 13.03 -16.49 -7.44
CA MET A 170 12.76 -17.86 -7.89
C MET A 170 12.59 -18.81 -6.69
N ASP A 171 13.48 -18.75 -5.71
CA ASP A 171 13.39 -19.57 -4.49
C ASP A 171 12.13 -19.28 -3.65
N GLY A 172 11.60 -18.06 -3.75
CA GLY A 172 10.37 -17.65 -3.08
C GLY A 172 9.09 -17.99 -3.85
N TRP A 173 9.21 -18.39 -5.12
CA TRP A 173 8.05 -18.59 -5.99
C TRP A 173 7.16 -19.74 -5.48
N GLY A 174 5.85 -19.52 -5.51
CA GLY A 174 4.85 -20.49 -5.07
C GLY A 174 4.69 -20.64 -3.56
N LYS A 175 5.54 -19.98 -2.74
CA LYS A 175 5.36 -19.98 -1.28
C LYS A 175 4.08 -19.22 -0.90
N ALA A 176 3.30 -19.81 0.00
CA ALA A 176 2.00 -19.28 0.40
C ALA A 176 2.06 -17.87 1.02
N GLU A 177 3.18 -17.52 1.65
CA GLU A 177 3.40 -16.18 2.23
C GLU A 177 3.43 -15.05 1.20
N PHE A 178 3.79 -15.35 -0.05
CA PHE A 178 3.87 -14.37 -1.12
C PHE A 178 2.76 -14.54 -2.15
N SER A 179 2.25 -15.76 -2.34
CA SER A 179 1.32 -16.09 -3.43
C SER A 179 0.08 -15.18 -3.50
N LYS A 180 -0.39 -14.96 -4.72
CA LYS A 180 -1.57 -14.16 -5.05
C LYS A 180 -2.68 -15.08 -5.56
N PRO A 181 -3.31 -15.90 -4.70
CA PRO A 181 -4.29 -16.91 -5.11
C PRO A 181 -5.50 -16.33 -5.86
N GLN A 182 -5.79 -15.04 -5.66
CA GLN A 182 -6.81 -14.32 -6.41
C GLN A 182 -6.56 -14.28 -7.93
N LEU A 183 -5.33 -14.52 -8.39
CA LEU A 183 -4.97 -14.55 -9.81
C LEU A 183 -5.04 -15.96 -10.42
N ASN A 184 -5.18 -17.00 -9.59
CA ASN A 184 -5.13 -18.40 -10.04
C ASN A 184 -6.22 -18.73 -11.07
N GLN A 185 -7.40 -18.13 -10.97
CA GLN A 185 -8.48 -18.35 -11.94
C GLN A 185 -8.14 -17.85 -13.35
N ILE A 186 -7.29 -16.83 -13.46
CA ILE A 186 -6.81 -16.32 -14.76
C ILE A 186 -5.75 -17.29 -15.31
N ILE A 187 -4.79 -17.66 -14.46
CA ILE A 187 -3.70 -18.57 -14.82
C ILE A 187 -4.24 -19.94 -15.24
N SER A 188 -5.27 -20.45 -14.55
CA SER A 188 -5.87 -21.75 -14.89
C SER A 188 -6.53 -21.78 -16.27
N LYS A 189 -6.92 -20.62 -16.81
CA LYS A 189 -7.54 -20.49 -18.14
C LYS A 189 -6.52 -20.25 -19.26
N CYS A 190 -5.26 -20.03 -18.93
CA CYS A 190 -4.20 -19.82 -19.91
C CYS A 190 -3.62 -21.18 -20.34
N GLU A 191 -3.69 -21.49 -21.62
CA GLU A 191 -3.15 -22.73 -22.19
C GLU A 191 -1.61 -22.73 -22.22
N GLN A 192 -1.02 -21.59 -22.58
CA GLN A 192 0.43 -21.42 -22.68
C GLN A 192 0.99 -20.78 -21.41
N LYS A 193 1.31 -21.63 -20.42
CA LYS A 193 1.90 -21.22 -19.13
C LYS A 193 3.00 -22.15 -18.68
N THR A 194 3.95 -21.63 -17.91
CA THR A 194 5.03 -22.38 -17.24
C THR A 194 4.89 -22.38 -15.72
N VAL A 195 3.97 -21.59 -15.18
CA VAL A 195 3.70 -21.44 -13.74
C VAL A 195 2.22 -21.65 -13.46
N GLU A 196 1.92 -22.32 -12.35
CA GLU A 196 0.52 -22.58 -11.92
C GLU A 196 -0.02 -21.52 -10.95
N VAL A 197 0.86 -20.71 -10.38
CA VAL A 197 0.52 -19.66 -9.41
C VAL A 197 1.35 -18.42 -9.69
N TRP A 198 0.77 -17.27 -9.35
CA TRP A 198 1.49 -16.00 -9.35
C TRP A 198 1.91 -15.63 -7.92
N THR A 199 3.13 -15.11 -7.78
CA THR A 199 3.74 -14.87 -6.46
C THR A 199 3.83 -13.39 -6.10
N TYR A 200 4.55 -12.57 -6.86
CA TYR A 200 4.83 -11.19 -6.43
C TYR A 200 3.75 -10.18 -6.89
N PRO A 201 3.81 -8.90 -6.53
CA PRO A 201 2.93 -7.90 -7.14
C PRO A 201 3.00 -7.94 -8.68
N ALA A 202 1.84 -7.85 -9.32
CA ALA A 202 1.59 -8.10 -10.73
C ALA A 202 1.37 -6.79 -11.49
N PRO A 203 2.40 -6.18 -12.10
CA PRO A 203 2.21 -4.99 -12.93
C PRO A 203 1.42 -5.31 -14.20
N SER A 204 0.93 -4.29 -14.89
CA SER A 204 0.15 -4.46 -16.12
C SER A 204 0.92 -5.30 -17.15
N GLY A 205 0.22 -6.20 -17.84
CA GLY A 205 0.82 -7.09 -18.85
C GLY A 205 1.46 -8.36 -18.30
N TRP A 206 1.38 -8.65 -17.00
CA TRP A 206 1.92 -9.88 -16.41
C TRP A 206 1.35 -11.17 -17.04
N GLN A 207 0.12 -11.12 -17.55
CA GLN A 207 -0.52 -12.25 -18.22
C GLN A 207 0.23 -12.65 -19.51
N ASN A 208 0.87 -11.69 -20.18
CA ASN A 208 1.53 -11.90 -21.47
C ASN A 208 2.82 -12.71 -21.33
N ILE A 209 3.39 -12.82 -20.13
CA ILE A 209 4.66 -13.49 -19.89
C ILE A 209 4.51 -14.86 -19.23
N LEU A 210 3.27 -15.36 -19.07
CA LEU A 210 3.02 -16.65 -18.40
C LEU A 210 3.70 -17.82 -19.11
N HIS A 211 3.97 -17.70 -20.41
CA HIS A 211 4.65 -18.71 -21.23
C HIS A 211 6.18 -18.70 -21.10
N TYR A 212 6.77 -17.68 -20.46
CA TYR A 212 8.23 -17.61 -20.24
C TYR A 212 8.68 -18.52 -19.10
N SER A 213 9.96 -18.91 -19.07
CA SER A 213 10.52 -19.66 -17.93
C SER A 213 10.39 -18.88 -16.62
N LEU A 214 10.38 -19.58 -15.47
CA LEU A 214 10.32 -18.94 -14.16
C LEU A 214 11.42 -17.88 -13.96
N ALA A 215 12.64 -18.14 -14.46
CA ALA A 215 13.75 -17.20 -14.39
C ALA A 215 13.45 -15.91 -15.17
N GLN A 216 12.90 -16.02 -16.37
CA GLN A 216 12.47 -14.87 -17.17
C GLN A 216 11.30 -14.13 -16.53
N ILE A 217 10.32 -14.83 -15.94
CA ILE A 217 9.21 -14.22 -15.19
C ILE A 217 9.74 -13.41 -14.00
N CYS A 218 10.66 -13.98 -13.22
CA CYS A 218 11.26 -13.29 -12.08
C CYS A 218 12.12 -12.10 -12.51
N ALA A 219 12.91 -12.23 -13.58
CA ALA A 219 13.71 -11.15 -14.15
C ALA A 219 12.83 -10.01 -14.66
N TRP A 220 11.77 -10.32 -15.39
CA TRP A 220 10.77 -9.35 -15.84
C TRP A 220 10.11 -8.66 -14.65
N SER A 221 9.62 -9.42 -13.67
CA SER A 221 8.98 -8.85 -12.48
C SER A 221 9.95 -7.91 -11.72
N TRP A 222 11.20 -8.31 -11.55
CA TRP A 222 12.25 -7.46 -10.96
C TRP A 222 12.45 -6.17 -11.76
N GLN A 223 12.59 -6.28 -13.09
CA GLN A 223 12.78 -5.14 -13.99
C GLN A 223 11.62 -4.15 -13.86
N GLN A 224 10.37 -4.62 -13.88
CA GLN A 224 9.20 -3.75 -13.70
C GLN A 224 9.28 -2.95 -12.38
N HIS A 225 9.62 -3.59 -11.25
CA HIS A 225 9.71 -2.85 -9.98
C HIS A 225 10.79 -1.76 -10.00
N ILE A 226 11.92 -2.04 -10.65
CA ILE A 226 13.02 -1.07 -10.80
C ILE A 226 12.60 0.08 -11.71
N GLU A 227 12.04 -0.22 -12.89
CA GLU A 227 11.67 0.79 -13.88
C GLU A 227 10.59 1.73 -13.37
N PHE A 228 9.55 1.21 -12.70
CA PHE A 228 8.52 2.05 -12.09
C PHE A 228 9.10 2.97 -11.00
N ALA A 229 9.99 2.45 -10.15
CA ALA A 229 10.66 3.26 -9.13
C ALA A 229 11.55 4.35 -9.76
N LEU A 230 12.35 4.01 -10.77
CA LEU A 230 13.22 4.96 -11.46
C LEU A 230 12.45 5.98 -12.28
N ALA A 231 11.36 5.60 -12.95
CA ALA A 231 10.51 6.53 -13.69
C ALA A 231 9.90 7.59 -12.76
N PHE A 232 9.42 7.17 -11.58
CA PHE A 232 8.90 8.07 -10.56
C PHE A 232 9.98 8.98 -9.96
N LEU A 233 11.16 8.43 -9.63
CA LEU A 233 12.25 9.19 -9.01
C LEU A 233 13.06 10.04 -9.99
N GLY A 234 13.03 9.71 -11.28
CA GLY A 234 13.85 10.30 -12.34
C GLY A 234 13.80 11.84 -12.39
N PRO A 235 12.61 12.47 -12.36
CA PRO A 235 12.50 13.93 -12.29
C PRO A 235 13.20 14.53 -11.06
N ALA A 236 13.22 13.84 -9.92
CA ALA A 236 13.93 14.32 -8.72
C ALA A 236 15.45 14.15 -8.82
N LEU A 237 15.91 13.05 -9.44
CA LEU A 237 17.33 12.75 -9.62
C LEU A 237 18.03 13.70 -10.62
N SER A 238 17.31 14.18 -11.63
CA SER A 238 17.86 15.16 -12.59
C SER A 238 18.05 16.56 -11.97
N THR A 239 17.18 16.97 -11.02
CA THR A 239 17.33 18.27 -10.34
C THR A 239 18.53 18.34 -9.39
N HIS A 240 18.96 17.21 -8.81
CA HIS A 240 20.14 17.16 -7.93
C HIS A 240 21.48 17.08 -8.69
N SER A 241 21.47 16.85 -10.01
CA SER A 241 22.69 16.93 -10.82
C SER A 241 23.14 18.38 -11.11
N SER A 242 22.26 19.37 -10.87
CA SER A 242 22.55 20.79 -11.12
C SER A 242 23.10 21.55 -9.90
N SER A 243 23.10 20.96 -8.69
CA SER A 243 23.74 21.56 -7.51
C SER A 243 25.20 21.11 -7.40
N LYS A 244 26.08 21.89 -8.03
CA LYS A 244 27.54 22.00 -7.81
C LYS A 244 28.14 20.92 -6.90
N VAL A 245 28.79 19.95 -7.53
CA VAL A 245 29.91 19.22 -6.93
C VAL A 245 30.93 20.25 -6.43
N ARG A 246 30.86 20.60 -5.13
CA ARG A 246 32.01 21.21 -4.46
C ARG A 246 33.04 20.11 -4.33
N ARG A 247 33.98 20.06 -5.27
CA ARG A 247 35.24 19.35 -5.08
C ARG A 247 35.91 20.00 -3.87
N PHE A 248 36.03 19.26 -2.79
CA PHE A 248 37.00 19.59 -1.76
C PHE A 248 38.37 19.30 -2.36
N SER A 249 39.08 20.36 -2.74
CA SER A 249 40.54 20.39 -2.82
C SER A 249 41.11 20.61 -1.44
#